data_AF-A0A6J5GRA3-F1
#
_entry.id   AF-A0A6J5GRA3-F1
#
_cell.length_a   1.000
_cell.length_b   1.000
_cell.length_c   1.000
_cell.angle_alpha   90.00
_cell.angle_beta   90.00
_cell.angle_gamma   90.00
#
_symmetry.space_group_name_H-M   'P 1'
#
loop_
_entity.id
_entity.type
_entity.pdbx_description
1 polymer ?
#
loop_
_entity_poly.entity_id
_entity_poly.type
_entity_poly.pdbx_seq_one_letter_code
_entity_poly.pdbx_strand_id
1 'polypeptide(L)'
;MSGVLTTASNVTCGHAGNVSTSSSTKLQVNGAAVLLKSGIAGQSIAGCSTPPASDASGPTAKPCATVASVTGGPATKLQAGGQPVMLDTLAGTTDGMVAKTTPQQLLAGIAGQTKLTAS
;
A
#
# COMPACT_ATOMS: atom_id res chain seq x y z
N MET A 1 11.84 12.08 -9.79
CA MET A 1 11.25 10.91 -10.47
C MET A 1 11.13 9.81 -9.43
N SER A 2 10.03 9.09 -9.45
CA SER A 2 9.63 8.13 -8.41
C SER A 2 9.69 6.71 -8.96
N GLY A 3 10.08 5.74 -8.14
CA GLY A 3 10.17 4.34 -8.55
C GLY A 3 8.79 3.74 -8.79
N VAL A 4 8.65 2.97 -9.87
CA VAL A 4 7.40 2.23 -10.14
C VAL A 4 7.28 1.05 -9.18
N LEU A 5 6.14 0.97 -8.48
CA LEU A 5 5.80 -0.17 -7.64
C LEU A 5 5.39 -1.37 -8.50
N THR A 6 5.83 -2.54 -8.08
CA THR A 6 5.54 -3.84 -8.69
C THR A 6 5.10 -4.83 -7.62
N THR A 7 4.64 -6.01 -8.01
CA THR A 7 4.31 -7.11 -7.07
C THR A 7 5.50 -7.59 -6.23
N ALA A 8 6.74 -7.21 -6.58
CA ALA A 8 7.94 -7.46 -5.78
C ALA A 8 8.32 -6.28 -4.87
N SER A 9 7.53 -5.21 -4.86
CA SER A 9 7.76 -4.05 -4.00
C SER A 9 7.26 -4.29 -2.59
N ASN A 10 7.86 -3.60 -1.62
CA ASN A 10 7.41 -3.66 -0.24
C ASN A 10 6.34 -2.59 -0.02
N VAL A 11 5.11 -2.99 0.22
CA VAL A 11 4.02 -2.07 0.61
C VAL A 11 3.66 -2.35 2.06
N THR A 12 3.80 -1.34 2.91
CA THR A 12 3.66 -1.49 4.36
C THR A 12 2.57 -0.59 4.92
N CYS A 13 2.01 -1.00 6.06
CA CYS A 13 1.10 -0.19 6.86
C CYS A 13 1.82 0.72 7.89
N GLY A 14 3.15 0.73 7.91
CA GLY A 14 3.97 1.47 8.87
C GLY A 14 4.11 0.80 10.24
N HIS A 15 3.48 -0.35 10.44
CA HIS A 15 3.45 -1.09 11.72
C HIS A 15 3.93 -2.54 11.55
N ALA A 16 5.05 -2.72 10.85
CA ALA A 16 5.63 -4.02 10.42
C ALA A 16 4.74 -4.90 9.51
N GLY A 17 3.49 -4.53 9.28
CA GLY A 17 2.58 -5.24 8.39
C GLY A 17 2.90 -4.99 6.92
N ASN A 18 2.71 -6.03 6.10
CA ASN A 18 2.87 -6.01 4.65
C ASN A 18 1.53 -6.21 3.96
N VAL A 19 1.28 -5.42 2.92
CA VAL A 19 0.12 -5.54 2.05
C VAL A 19 0.34 -6.70 1.07
N SER A 20 -0.65 -7.58 0.93
CA SER A 20 -0.66 -8.62 -0.10
C SER A 20 -1.03 -8.01 -1.45
N THR A 21 -0.06 -7.37 -2.10
CA THR A 21 -0.29 -6.68 -3.38
C THR A 21 -0.57 -7.67 -4.49
N SER A 22 -1.44 -7.28 -5.42
CA SER A 22 -1.78 -8.07 -6.61
C SER A 22 -1.73 -7.21 -7.87
N SER A 23 -1.55 -7.84 -9.03
CA SER A 23 -1.63 -7.14 -10.32
C SER A 23 -2.07 -8.07 -11.43
N SER A 24 -2.91 -7.55 -12.32
CA SER A 24 -3.32 -8.19 -13.57
C SER A 24 -2.68 -7.53 -14.79
N THR A 25 -1.74 -6.59 -14.59
CA THR A 25 -1.11 -5.87 -15.70
C THR A 25 -0.10 -6.75 -16.43
N LYS A 26 -0.04 -6.62 -17.76
CA LYS A 26 0.99 -7.25 -18.60
C LYS A 26 2.35 -6.54 -18.53
N LEU A 27 2.38 -5.26 -18.16
CA LEU A 27 3.62 -4.51 -18.01
C LEU A 27 4.38 -5.02 -16.78
N GLN A 28 5.62 -5.45 -16.99
CA GLN A 28 6.48 -5.98 -15.94
C GLN A 28 7.82 -5.25 -15.90
N VAL A 29 8.40 -5.15 -14.70
CA VAL A 29 9.77 -4.68 -14.49
C VAL A 29 10.52 -5.77 -13.73
N ASN A 30 11.62 -6.26 -14.30
CA ASN A 30 12.39 -7.40 -13.77
C ASN A 30 11.51 -8.63 -13.48
N GLY A 31 10.52 -8.90 -14.33
CA GLY A 31 9.59 -10.04 -14.19
C GLY A 31 8.47 -9.85 -13.17
N ALA A 32 8.42 -8.71 -12.46
CA ALA A 32 7.33 -8.38 -11.54
C ALA A 32 6.33 -7.43 -12.20
N ALA A 33 5.04 -7.75 -12.14
CA ALA A 33 3.98 -6.92 -12.72
C ALA A 33 3.87 -5.58 -11.99
N VAL A 34 3.68 -4.48 -12.72
CA VAL A 34 3.48 -3.15 -12.11
C VAL A 34 2.19 -3.12 -11.31
N LEU A 35 2.16 -2.38 -10.20
CA LEU A 35 0.96 -2.23 -9.40
C LEU A 35 0.09 -1.10 -9.96
N LEU A 36 -1.21 -1.36 -9.99
CA LEU A 36 -2.25 -0.35 -10.14
C LEU A 36 -2.89 -0.09 -8.78
N LYS A 37 -3.66 0.99 -8.64
CA LYS A 37 -4.37 1.31 -7.39
C LYS A 37 -5.24 0.15 -6.88
N SER A 38 -5.90 -0.59 -7.77
CA SER A 38 -6.72 -1.78 -7.45
C SER A 38 -5.92 -2.95 -6.85
N GLY A 39 -4.61 -3.01 -7.14
CA GLY A 39 -3.68 -3.97 -6.59
C GLY A 39 -3.16 -3.65 -5.19
N ILE A 40 -3.63 -2.56 -4.59
CA ILE A 40 -3.21 -2.06 -3.27
C ILE A 40 -4.45 -1.74 -2.41
N ALA A 41 -5.36 -0.91 -2.93
CA ALA A 41 -6.58 -0.55 -2.21
C ALA A 41 -7.45 -1.80 -1.96
N GLY A 42 -7.93 -1.95 -0.72
CA GLY A 42 -8.72 -3.11 -0.31
C GLY A 42 -7.93 -4.41 -0.15
N GLN A 43 -6.63 -4.43 -0.45
CA GLN A 43 -5.81 -5.63 -0.22
C GLN A 43 -5.60 -5.88 1.27
N SER A 44 -5.41 -7.15 1.62
CA SER A 44 -5.16 -7.59 2.99
C SER A 44 -3.77 -7.20 3.47
N ILE A 45 -3.65 -7.04 4.79
CA ILE A 45 -2.41 -6.72 5.49
C ILE A 45 -2.13 -7.85 6.48
N ALA A 46 -0.92 -8.41 6.43
CA ALA A 46 -0.47 -9.44 7.35
C ALA A 46 0.78 -8.99 8.10
N GLY A 47 1.00 -9.54 9.30
CA GLY A 47 2.20 -9.26 10.11
C GLY A 47 2.22 -7.89 10.79
N CYS A 48 1.08 -7.21 10.90
CA CYS A 48 1.01 -5.96 11.66
C CYS A 48 1.29 -6.22 13.15
N SER A 49 2.25 -5.50 13.73
CA SER A 49 2.71 -5.69 15.10
C SER A 49 1.95 -4.87 16.16
N THR A 50 1.00 -4.03 15.74
CA THR A 50 0.15 -3.26 16.67
C THR A 50 -0.65 -4.21 17.55
N PRO A 51 -0.45 -4.24 18.88
CA PRO A 51 -1.21 -5.11 19.75
C PRO A 51 -2.68 -4.65 19.83
N PRO A 52 -3.66 -5.55 19.75
CA PRO A 52 -5.04 -5.19 19.98
C PRO A 52 -5.24 -4.78 21.44
N ALA A 53 -6.03 -3.73 21.67
CA ALA A 53 -6.36 -3.24 23.00
C ALA A 53 -7.76 -2.63 23.04
N SER A 54 -8.38 -2.63 24.21
CA SER A 54 -9.70 -2.06 24.46
C SER A 54 -9.81 -1.50 25.89
N ASP A 55 -10.76 -0.59 26.08
CA ASP A 55 -11.21 -0.10 27.38
C ASP A 55 -12.74 -0.21 27.50
N ALA A 56 -13.31 0.32 28.59
CA ALA A 56 -14.76 0.29 28.83
C ALA A 56 -15.59 1.00 27.74
N SER A 57 -14.97 1.87 26.93
CA SER A 57 -15.62 2.58 25.83
C SER A 57 -15.39 1.91 24.46
N GLY A 58 -14.69 0.77 24.39
CA GLY A 58 -14.48 -0.01 23.18
C GLY A 58 -13.01 -0.15 22.77
N PRO A 59 -12.73 -0.50 21.50
CA PRO A 59 -11.36 -0.67 21.00
C PRO A 59 -10.54 0.61 21.13
N THR A 60 -9.31 0.47 21.62
CA THR A 60 -8.30 1.54 21.72
C THR A 60 -7.16 1.31 20.73
N ALA A 61 -6.91 0.07 20.36
CA ALA A 61 -5.96 -0.31 19.31
C ALA A 61 -6.45 -1.53 18.53
N LYS A 62 -6.16 -1.55 17.23
CA LYS A 62 -6.52 -2.61 16.29
C LYS A 62 -5.38 -2.77 15.27
N PRO A 63 -4.83 -3.98 15.06
CA PRO A 63 -3.90 -4.25 13.99
C PRO A 63 -4.48 -3.87 12.62
N CYS A 64 -3.63 -3.39 11.71
CA CYS A 64 -4.02 -3.17 10.33
C CYS A 64 -4.35 -4.52 9.68
N ALA A 65 -5.54 -4.65 9.12
CA ALA A 65 -5.98 -5.86 8.43
C ALA A 65 -6.22 -5.61 6.93
N THR A 66 -6.57 -4.38 6.54
CA THR A 66 -6.81 -4.02 5.13
C THR A 66 -6.36 -2.60 4.81
N VAL A 67 -6.01 -2.37 3.55
CA VAL A 67 -5.79 -1.02 3.02
C VAL A 67 -7.16 -0.36 2.80
N ALA A 68 -7.46 0.66 3.61
CA ALA A 68 -8.74 1.36 3.57
C ALA A 68 -8.84 2.30 2.36
N SER A 69 -7.76 3.03 2.04
CA SER A 69 -7.75 3.93 0.88
C SER A 69 -6.34 4.20 0.36
N VAL A 70 -6.25 4.60 -0.91
CA VAL A 70 -5.03 5.12 -1.55
C VAL A 70 -5.30 6.55 -1.98
N THR A 71 -4.55 7.49 -1.41
CA THR A 71 -4.72 8.95 -1.54
C THR A 71 -3.62 9.60 -2.38
N GLY A 72 -2.48 8.92 -2.59
CA GLY A 72 -1.36 9.43 -3.38
C GLY A 72 -0.54 8.32 -4.02
N GLY A 73 0.36 8.69 -4.94
CA GLY A 73 1.22 7.75 -5.66
C GLY A 73 0.85 7.33 -7.09
N PRO A 74 -0.34 7.64 -7.68
CA PRO A 74 -0.54 7.38 -9.11
C PRO A 74 0.39 8.22 -9.99
N ALA A 75 0.99 7.61 -11.01
CA ALA A 75 1.76 8.32 -12.02
C ALA A 75 0.87 9.24 -12.88
N THR A 76 1.38 10.41 -13.24
CA THR A 76 0.65 11.36 -14.11
C THR A 76 0.64 10.94 -15.58
N LYS A 77 1.68 10.24 -16.05
CA LYS A 77 1.84 9.89 -17.47
C LYS A 77 1.89 8.39 -17.74
N LEU A 78 2.60 7.64 -16.92
CA LEU A 78 2.80 6.21 -17.15
C LEU A 78 1.54 5.44 -16.77
N GLN A 79 0.97 4.73 -17.74
CA GLN A 79 -0.23 3.93 -17.57
C GLN A 79 -0.02 2.49 -18.04
N ALA A 80 -0.73 1.55 -17.44
CA ALA A 80 -0.83 0.17 -17.90
C ALA A 80 -2.31 -0.21 -18.01
N GLY A 81 -2.75 -0.63 -19.19
CA GLY A 81 -4.17 -0.93 -19.43
C GLY A 81 -5.08 0.29 -19.26
N GLY A 82 -4.59 1.50 -19.55
CA GLY A 82 -5.34 2.75 -19.39
C GLY A 82 -5.52 3.21 -17.94
N GLN A 83 -4.77 2.62 -16.99
CA GLN A 83 -4.79 3.00 -15.59
C GLN A 83 -3.40 3.48 -15.15
N PRO A 84 -3.29 4.55 -14.35
CA PRO A 84 -2.03 5.01 -13.79
C PRO A 84 -1.30 3.91 -13.01
N VAL A 85 0.01 3.77 -13.25
CA VAL A 85 0.85 2.89 -12.40
C VAL A 85 1.11 3.55 -11.05
N MET A 86 1.26 2.75 -10.01
CA MET A 86 1.56 3.25 -8.67
C MET A 86 3.08 3.44 -8.48
N LEU A 87 3.44 4.51 -7.80
CA LEU A 87 4.81 4.93 -7.52
C LEU A 87 5.14 4.82 -6.03
N ASP A 88 6.42 4.81 -5.68
CA ASP A 88 6.92 4.79 -4.29
C ASP A 88 6.57 6.06 -3.48
N THR A 89 6.02 7.09 -4.12
CA THR A 89 5.30 8.19 -3.47
C THR A 89 3.88 7.78 -3.02
N LEU A 90 3.62 6.47 -2.87
CA LEU A 90 2.37 5.91 -2.39
C LEU A 90 2.01 6.52 -1.02
N ALA A 91 0.78 7.00 -0.93
CA ALA A 91 0.18 7.44 0.31
C ALA A 91 -1.25 6.91 0.40
N GLY A 92 -1.73 6.67 1.62
CA GLY A 92 -3.07 6.18 1.84
C GLY A 92 -3.33 5.86 3.30
N THR A 93 -4.39 5.09 3.54
CA THR A 93 -4.82 4.74 4.88
C THR A 93 -5.10 3.25 5.03
N THR A 94 -5.01 2.75 6.25
CA THR A 94 -5.37 1.39 6.65
C THR A 94 -6.47 1.40 7.69
N ASP A 95 -7.16 0.28 7.85
CA ASP A 95 -8.27 0.11 8.80
C ASP A 95 -7.83 -0.10 10.27
N GLY A 96 -6.55 0.12 10.55
CA GLY A 96 -5.96 -0.02 11.87
C GLY A 96 -6.40 1.10 12.82
N MET A 97 -6.07 0.91 14.09
CA MET A 97 -6.34 1.89 15.15
C MET A 97 -5.19 1.90 16.17
N VAL A 98 -4.80 3.10 16.61
CA VAL A 98 -3.83 3.32 17.70
C VAL A 98 -4.33 4.49 18.54
N ALA A 99 -4.40 4.33 19.86
CA ALA A 99 -4.89 5.35 20.79
C ALA A 99 -6.23 5.99 20.35
N LYS A 100 -7.20 5.15 19.96
CA LYS A 100 -8.52 5.55 19.41
C LYS A 100 -8.47 6.38 18.12
N THR A 101 -7.31 6.50 17.48
CA THR A 101 -7.17 7.18 16.18
C THR A 101 -7.29 6.16 15.05
N THR A 102 -8.23 6.41 14.14
CA THR A 102 -8.46 5.60 12.94
C THR A 102 -9.04 6.52 11.84
N PRO A 103 -8.75 6.29 10.54
CA PRO A 103 -7.84 5.28 10.01
C PRO A 103 -6.36 5.64 10.23
N GLN A 104 -5.48 4.65 10.19
CA GLN A 104 -4.03 4.88 10.26
C GLN A 104 -3.51 5.34 8.89
N GLN A 105 -2.60 6.31 8.85
CA GLN A 105 -2.22 7.04 7.62
C GLN A 105 -0.81 6.68 7.10
N LEU A 106 -0.18 5.64 7.66
CA LEU A 106 1.21 5.27 7.36
C LEU A 106 1.33 4.24 6.22
N LEU A 107 0.35 4.17 5.32
CA LEU A 107 0.47 3.34 4.12
C LEU A 107 1.56 3.92 3.22
N ALA A 108 2.60 3.13 2.96
CA ALA A 108 3.73 3.54 2.12
C ALA A 108 4.21 2.38 1.26
N GLY A 109 4.90 2.69 0.16
CA GLY A 109 5.47 1.71 -0.76
C GLY A 109 6.93 2.01 -1.04
N ILE A 110 7.77 0.99 -1.05
CA ILE A 110 9.17 1.05 -1.45
C ILE A 110 9.31 0.22 -2.71
N ALA A 111 9.72 0.86 -3.81
CA ALA A 111 9.94 0.16 -5.06
C ALA A 111 11.06 -0.87 -4.93
N GLY A 112 10.78 -2.13 -5.27
CA GLY A 112 11.76 -3.23 -5.26
C GLY A 112 12.69 -3.24 -6.48
N GLN A 113 12.60 -2.22 -7.34
CA GLN A 113 13.33 -2.12 -8.60
C GLN A 113 13.76 -0.67 -8.85
N THR A 114 14.85 -0.48 -9.60
CA THR A 114 15.43 0.84 -9.91
C THR A 114 15.45 1.17 -11.41
N LYS A 115 14.95 0.26 -12.26
CA LYS A 115 15.03 0.35 -13.73
C LYS A 115 13.98 1.27 -14.34
N LEU A 116 12.79 1.34 -13.74
CA LEU A 116 11.67 2.14 -14.23
C LEU A 116 11.25 3.18 -13.20
N THR A 117 11.32 4.45 -13.59
CA THR A 117 10.81 5.57 -12.80
C THR A 117 9.80 6.37 -13.62
N ALA A 118 8.91 7.10 -12.95
CA ALA A 118 7.93 7.94 -13.59
C ALA A 118 7.59 9.17 -12.73
N SER A 119 6.71 10.00 -13.27
CA SER A 119 6.05 11.13 -12.61
C SER A 119 4.56 10.98 -12.76
#